data_AF-F9PR16-F1
#
_entry.id   AF-F9PR16-F1
#
_cell.length_a   1.000
_cell.length_b   1.000
_cell.length_c   1.000
_cell.angle_alpha   90.00
_cell.angle_beta   90.00
_cell.angle_gamma   90.00
#
_symmetry.space_group_name_H-M   'P 1'
#
loop_
_entity.id
_entity.type
_entity.pdbx_description
1 polymer ?
#
loop_
_entity_poly.entity_id
_entity_poly.type
_entity_poly.pdbx_seq_one_letter_code
_entity_poly.pdbx_strand_id
1 'polypeptide(L)'
;MITGDSEVVARKVANKLGIDNVLYEVMPNEKSQKVLELQKQGKIVAMVGDGINDAPALASADISFAMGTGTDIAMETSDITLMNGNLNTLLNSINISEQTLKIIKQNLFWAFFYNIIAIPFAAFGYLNPMLAGFTMSFSSVSVVLNSLRLKRYKF
;
A
#
# COMPACT_ATOMS: atom_id res chain seq x y z
N MET A 1 18.47 -5.20 -4.18
CA MET A 1 18.66 -6.07 -3.01
C MET A 1 19.63 -5.40 -2.06
N ILE A 2 19.37 -5.45 -0.76
CA ILE A 2 20.26 -4.91 0.27
C ILE A 2 20.47 -5.99 1.34
N THR A 3 21.73 -6.31 1.66
CA THR A 3 22.05 -7.37 2.62
C THR A 3 23.32 -7.04 3.41
N GLY A 4 23.43 -7.61 4.62
CA GLY A 4 24.66 -7.60 5.41
C GLY A 4 25.61 -8.75 5.04
N ASP A 5 25.21 -9.65 4.13
CA ASP A 5 26.05 -10.76 3.70
C ASP A 5 27.23 -10.31 2.84
N SER A 6 28.22 -11.20 2.72
CA SER A 6 29.39 -10.97 1.87
C SER A 6 29.03 -10.81 0.39
N GLU A 7 29.88 -10.09 -0.33
CA GLU A 7 29.72 -9.82 -1.76
C GLU A 7 29.45 -11.09 -2.58
N VAL A 8 30.19 -12.17 -2.29
CA VAL A 8 30.12 -13.43 -3.03
C VAL A 8 28.72 -14.04 -2.93
N VAL A 9 28.13 -14.06 -1.73
CA VAL A 9 26.80 -14.62 -1.49
C VAL A 9 25.74 -13.71 -2.10
N ALA A 10 25.84 -12.41 -1.86
CA ALA A 10 24.89 -11.42 -2.34
C ALA A 10 24.79 -11.42 -3.87
N ARG A 11 25.92 -11.37 -4.59
CA ARG A 11 25.94 -11.43 -6.05
C ARG A 11 25.39 -12.74 -6.60
N LYS A 12 25.70 -13.87 -5.96
CA LYS A 12 25.20 -15.18 -6.39
C LYS A 12 23.67 -15.25 -6.32
N VAL A 13 23.08 -14.77 -5.24
CA VAL A 13 21.61 -14.73 -5.08
C VAL A 13 20.99 -13.75 -6.07
N ALA A 14 21.54 -12.54 -6.18
CA ALA A 14 21.04 -11.52 -7.09
C ALA A 14 21.04 -11.95 -8.55
N ASN A 15 22.12 -12.58 -9.02
CA ASN A 15 22.21 -13.09 -10.39
C ASN A 15 21.15 -14.17 -10.67
N LYS A 16 20.86 -15.04 -9.69
CA LYS A 16 19.82 -16.06 -9.82
C LYS A 16 18.41 -15.45 -9.91
N LEU A 17 18.21 -14.30 -9.27
CA LEU A 17 16.93 -13.59 -9.23
C LEU A 17 16.81 -12.48 -10.29
N GLY A 18 17.86 -12.23 -11.08
CA GLY A 18 17.88 -11.15 -12.07
C GLY A 18 17.84 -9.74 -11.44
N ILE A 19 18.48 -9.55 -10.29
CA ILE A 19 18.53 -8.25 -9.60
C ILE A 19 19.83 -7.53 -9.97
N ASP A 20 19.71 -6.43 -10.69
CA ASP A 20 20.88 -5.65 -11.13
C ASP A 20 21.56 -4.88 -9.98
N ASN A 21 20.75 -4.24 -9.14
CA ASN A 21 21.23 -3.35 -8.08
C ASN A 21 21.30 -4.10 -6.74
N VAL A 22 22.52 -4.34 -6.27
CA VAL A 22 22.80 -5.07 -5.04
C VAL A 22 23.78 -4.28 -4.17
N LEU A 23 23.41 -4.10 -2.90
CA LEU A 23 24.29 -3.61 -1.85
C LEU A 23 24.55 -4.76 -0.87
N TYR A 24 25.81 -4.98 -0.53
CA TYR A 24 26.29 -6.08 0.31
C TYR A 24 27.17 -5.53 1.44
N GLU A 25 27.39 -6.35 2.47
CA GLU A 25 28.13 -5.96 3.69
C GLU A 25 27.60 -4.68 4.35
N VAL A 26 26.29 -4.44 4.22
CA VAL A 26 25.64 -3.21 4.66
C VAL A 26 25.23 -3.29 6.12
N MET A 27 25.58 -2.26 6.89
CA MET A 27 25.16 -2.11 8.28
C MET A 27 23.69 -1.65 8.42
N PRO A 28 23.00 -1.94 9.54
CA PRO A 28 21.59 -1.55 9.74
C PRO A 28 21.29 -0.06 9.51
N ASN A 29 22.19 0.84 9.94
CA ASN A 29 22.09 2.29 9.73
C ASN A 29 22.26 2.70 8.26
N GLU A 30 23.10 1.98 7.52
CA GLU A 30 23.29 2.23 6.08
C GLU A 30 22.07 1.80 5.27
N LYS A 31 21.35 0.76 5.73
CA LYS A 31 20.09 0.34 5.11
C LYS A 31 19.05 1.46 5.12
N SER A 32 18.81 2.07 6.28
CA SER A 32 17.84 3.18 6.39
C SER A 32 18.31 4.44 5.65
N GLN A 33 19.61 4.75 5.66
CA GLN A 33 20.16 5.84 4.86
C GLN A 33 19.92 5.63 3.36
N LYS A 34 20.05 4.40 2.85
CA LYS A 34 19.78 4.11 1.44
C LYS A 34 18.30 4.30 1.08
N VAL A 35 17.39 3.92 1.97
CA VAL A 35 15.95 4.18 1.81
C VAL A 35 15.70 5.70 1.66
N LEU A 36 16.24 6.50 2.59
CA LEU A 36 16.11 7.95 2.54
C LEU A 36 16.76 8.59 1.31
N GLU A 37 17.89 8.06 0.84
CA GLU A 37 18.54 8.52 -0.39
C GLU A 37 17.66 8.28 -1.62
N LEU A 38 17.04 7.10 -1.73
CA LEU A 38 16.12 6.77 -2.82
C LEU A 38 14.86 7.64 -2.77
N GLN A 39 14.33 7.91 -1.58
CA GLN A 39 13.21 8.84 -1.39
C GLN A 39 13.56 10.27 -1.80
N LYS A 40 14.77 10.75 -1.48
CA LYS A 40 15.27 12.06 -1.93
C LYS A 40 15.40 12.17 -3.45
N GLN A 41 15.54 11.05 -4.16
CA GLN A 41 15.49 11.00 -5.63
C GLN A 41 14.05 11.06 -6.18
N GLY A 42 13.04 11.23 -5.32
CA GLY A 42 11.62 11.27 -5.70
C GLY A 42 11.00 9.89 -5.93
N LYS A 43 11.66 8.81 -5.50
CA LYS A 43 11.12 7.45 -5.59
C LYS A 43 10.26 7.14 -4.38
N ILE A 44 9.17 6.39 -4.59
CA ILE A 44 8.42 5.75 -3.51
C ILE A 44 9.10 4.42 -3.22
N VAL A 45 9.54 4.23 -1.98
CA VAL A 45 10.38 3.10 -1.58
C VAL A 45 9.58 2.14 -0.71
N ALA A 46 9.47 0.90 -1.21
CA ALA A 46 8.99 -0.22 -0.43
C ALA A 46 10.19 -0.99 0.17
N MET A 47 10.18 -1.24 1.48
CA MET A 47 11.18 -2.08 2.16
C MET A 47 10.55 -3.40 2.62
N VAL A 48 11.24 -4.51 2.36
CA VAL A 48 10.83 -5.85 2.83
C VAL A 48 11.96 -6.41 3.70
N GLY A 49 11.63 -6.89 4.89
CA GLY A 49 12.62 -7.43 5.83
C GLY A 49 12.00 -8.39 6.84
N ASP A 50 12.84 -9.02 7.63
CA ASP A 50 12.44 -10.03 8.62
C ASP A 50 13.17 -9.88 9.95
N GLY A 51 14.27 -9.13 10.00
CA GLY A 51 15.13 -9.04 11.18
C GLY A 51 15.02 -7.73 11.96
N ILE A 52 15.53 -7.76 13.20
CA ILE A 52 15.77 -6.59 14.05
C ILE A 52 16.65 -5.55 13.31
N ASN A 53 17.59 -6.04 12.51
CA ASN A 53 18.50 -5.20 11.70
C ASN A 53 17.80 -4.41 10.60
N ASP A 54 16.59 -4.82 10.20
CA ASP A 54 15.81 -4.15 9.16
C ASP A 54 14.81 -3.16 9.74
N ALA A 55 14.50 -3.21 11.05
CA ALA A 55 13.52 -2.35 11.68
C ALA A 55 13.75 -0.84 11.40
N PRO A 56 14.98 -0.29 11.50
CA PRO A 56 15.21 1.12 11.15
C PRO A 56 14.92 1.44 9.68
N ALA A 57 15.19 0.51 8.76
CA ALA A 57 14.94 0.68 7.34
C ALA A 57 13.45 0.51 7.00
N LEU A 58 12.76 -0.42 7.66
CA LEU A 58 11.31 -0.59 7.58
C LEU A 58 10.60 0.69 8.04
N ALA A 59 10.98 1.24 9.19
CA ALA A 59 10.39 2.47 9.73
C ALA A 59 10.60 3.71 8.84
N SER A 60 11.65 3.70 8.01
CA SER A 60 11.99 4.84 7.14
C SER A 60 11.35 4.75 5.75
N ALA A 61 10.83 3.59 5.37
CA ALA A 61 10.26 3.37 4.04
C ALA A 61 8.88 4.03 3.90
N ASP A 62 8.46 4.32 2.66
CA ASP A 62 7.11 4.82 2.40
C ASP A 62 6.05 3.74 2.65
N ILE A 63 6.46 2.49 2.42
CA ILE A 63 5.68 1.30 2.78
C ILE A 63 6.63 0.18 3.17
N SER A 64 6.29 -0.52 4.23
CA SER A 64 7.16 -1.55 4.81
C SER A 64 6.44 -2.88 4.97
N PHE A 65 7.16 -3.96 4.69
CA PHE A 65 6.64 -5.32 4.75
C PHE A 65 7.53 -6.19 5.63
N ALA A 66 6.98 -6.72 6.71
CA ALA A 66 7.67 -7.74 7.50
C ALA A 66 7.26 -9.14 7.07
N MET A 67 8.19 -10.09 7.12
CA MET A 67 7.84 -11.51 7.06
C MET A 67 7.23 -11.95 8.40
N GLY A 68 6.12 -12.70 8.36
CA GLY A 68 5.47 -13.21 9.59
C GLY A 68 6.28 -14.28 10.33
N THR A 69 7.34 -14.80 9.69
CA THR A 69 8.37 -15.64 10.33
C THR A 69 9.54 -14.84 10.90
N GLY A 70 9.51 -13.51 10.73
CA GLY A 70 10.52 -12.59 11.20
C GLY A 70 10.39 -12.28 12.69
N THR A 71 11.26 -11.39 13.16
CA THR A 71 11.29 -10.93 14.54
C THR A 71 10.09 -10.05 14.89
N ASP A 72 9.63 -10.10 16.14
CA ASP A 72 8.48 -9.30 16.61
C ASP A 72 8.67 -7.80 16.35
N ILE A 73 9.89 -7.29 16.55
CA ILE A 73 10.19 -5.88 16.28
C ILE A 73 10.01 -5.51 14.81
N ALA A 74 10.35 -6.42 13.88
CA ALA A 74 10.17 -6.16 12.45
C ALA A 74 8.68 -6.12 12.09
N MET A 75 7.90 -7.05 12.66
CA MET A 75 6.44 -7.09 12.47
C MET A 75 5.73 -5.85 13.04
N GLU A 76 6.12 -5.40 14.23
CA GLU A 76 5.55 -4.22 14.87
C GLU A 76 5.95 -2.92 14.16
N THR A 77 7.16 -2.88 13.60
CA THR A 77 7.67 -1.70 12.89
C THR A 77 7.09 -1.60 11.47
N SER A 78 6.65 -2.71 10.87
CA SER A 78 6.17 -2.72 9.48
C SER A 78 4.70 -2.32 9.34
N ASP A 79 4.34 -1.71 8.22
CA ASP A 79 2.96 -1.40 7.87
C ASP A 79 2.14 -2.65 7.55
N ILE A 80 2.78 -3.66 6.96
CA ILE A 80 2.12 -4.89 6.48
C ILE A 80 2.95 -6.13 6.85
N THR A 81 2.34 -7.07 7.55
CA THR A 81 2.95 -8.37 7.86
C THR A 81 2.50 -9.46 6.90
N LEU A 82 3.46 -10.12 6.24
CA LEU A 82 3.24 -11.23 5.32
C LEU A 82 3.23 -12.57 6.08
N MET A 83 2.06 -12.97 6.58
CA MET A 83 1.88 -14.12 7.48
C MET A 83 2.45 -15.45 6.94
N ASN A 84 2.33 -15.71 5.64
CA ASN A 84 2.59 -17.04 5.07
C ASN A 84 4.04 -17.25 4.62
N GLY A 85 4.96 -16.34 4.96
CA GLY A 85 6.36 -16.38 4.51
C GLY A 85 6.55 -16.38 2.99
N ASN A 86 5.48 -16.14 2.22
CA ASN A 86 5.45 -16.25 0.77
C ASN A 86 5.48 -14.85 0.16
N LEU A 87 6.58 -14.51 -0.52
CA LEU A 87 6.73 -13.21 -1.20
C LEU A 87 5.67 -12.94 -2.26
N ASN A 88 4.96 -13.94 -2.80
CA ASN A 88 3.83 -13.69 -3.71
C ASN A 88 2.69 -12.90 -3.02
N THR A 89 2.57 -13.00 -1.70
CA THR A 89 1.58 -12.21 -0.95
C THR A 89 1.87 -10.71 -0.97
N LEU A 90 3.13 -10.31 -1.19
CA LEU A 90 3.52 -8.92 -1.46
C LEU A 90 2.87 -8.40 -2.75
N LEU A 91 2.91 -9.19 -3.83
CA LEU A 91 2.29 -8.79 -5.10
C LEU A 91 0.77 -8.68 -4.93
N ASN A 92 0.18 -9.60 -4.16
CA ASN A 92 -1.25 -9.59 -3.88
C ASN A 92 -1.68 -8.36 -3.07
N SER A 93 -0.88 -7.93 -2.09
CA SER A 93 -1.20 -6.72 -1.30
C SER A 93 -1.14 -5.46 -2.15
N ILE A 94 -0.15 -5.34 -3.06
CA ILE A 94 -0.08 -4.24 -4.04
C ILE A 94 -1.30 -4.27 -4.97
N ASN A 95 -1.64 -5.43 -5.52
CA ASN A 95 -2.81 -5.58 -6.40
C ASN A 95 -4.12 -5.19 -5.68
N ILE A 96 -4.31 -5.63 -4.42
CA ILE A 96 -5.48 -5.27 -3.62
C ILE A 96 -5.53 -3.75 -3.41
N SER A 97 -4.39 -3.11 -3.10
CA SER A 97 -4.31 -1.67 -2.90
C SER A 97 -4.75 -0.90 -4.15
N GLU A 98 -4.26 -1.29 -5.34
CA GLU A 98 -4.66 -0.65 -6.60
C GLU A 98 -6.16 -0.78 -6.89
N GLN A 99 -6.75 -1.95 -6.66
CA GLN A 99 -8.18 -2.16 -6.87
C GLN A 99 -9.02 -1.39 -5.86
N THR A 100 -8.56 -1.30 -4.61
CA THR A 100 -9.19 -0.50 -3.56
C THR A 100 -9.20 0.97 -3.95
N LEU A 101 -8.09 1.52 -4.42
CA LEU A 101 -8.00 2.91 -4.89
C LEU A 101 -8.92 3.19 -6.08
N LYS A 102 -9.07 2.24 -7.02
CA LYS A 102 -10.03 2.37 -8.13
C LYS A 102 -11.47 2.50 -7.63
N ILE A 103 -11.87 1.68 -6.66
CA ILE A 103 -13.20 1.72 -6.04
C ILE A 103 -13.40 3.03 -5.27
N ILE A 104 -12.40 3.47 -4.48
CA ILE A 104 -12.45 4.75 -3.76
C ILE A 104 -12.67 5.91 -4.73
N LYS A 105 -11.90 5.97 -5.83
CA LYS A 105 -12.05 7.01 -6.85
C LYS A 105 -13.44 7.00 -7.49
N GLN A 106 -14.01 5.83 -7.76
CA GLN A 106 -15.39 5.70 -8.26
C GLN A 106 -16.42 6.22 -7.25
N ASN A 107 -16.28 5.84 -5.98
CA ASN A 107 -17.21 6.26 -4.93
C ASN A 107 -17.13 7.78 -4.71
N LEU A 108 -15.92 8.35 -4.69
CA LEU A 108 -15.72 9.80 -4.59
C LEU A 108 -16.29 10.54 -5.80
N PHE A 109 -16.08 10.02 -7.02
CA PHE A 109 -16.65 10.61 -8.22
C PHE A 109 -18.18 10.74 -8.10
N TRP A 110 -18.87 9.66 -7.71
CA TRP A 110 -20.31 9.70 -7.51
C TRP A 110 -20.73 10.65 -6.39
N ALA A 111 -20.03 10.62 -5.25
CA ALA A 111 -20.30 11.52 -4.13
C ALA A 111 -20.21 13.00 -4.53
N PHE A 112 -19.18 13.40 -5.28
CA PHE A 112 -19.06 14.76 -5.79
C PHE A 112 -20.08 15.08 -6.87
N PHE A 113 -20.32 14.17 -7.81
CA PHE A 113 -21.27 14.34 -8.90
C PHE A 113 -22.68 14.70 -8.37
N TYR A 114 -23.18 13.95 -7.38
CA TYR A 114 -24.49 14.24 -6.79
C TYR A 114 -24.53 15.61 -6.11
N ASN A 115 -23.49 15.97 -5.35
CA ASN A 115 -23.45 17.26 -4.65
C ASN A 115 -23.37 18.45 -5.62
N ILE A 116 -22.56 18.34 -6.69
CA ILE A 116 -22.43 19.37 -7.72
C ILE A 116 -23.77 19.67 -8.39
N ILE A 117 -24.62 18.66 -8.59
CA ILE A 117 -25.97 18.85 -9.17
C ILE A 117 -26.97 19.31 -8.11
N ALA A 118 -26.97 18.70 -6.93
CA ALA A 118 -27.97 18.96 -5.91
C ALA A 118 -27.88 20.38 -5.32
N ILE A 119 -26.68 20.94 -5.17
CA ILE A 119 -26.48 22.28 -4.59
C ILE A 119 -27.14 23.38 -5.43
N PRO A 120 -26.91 23.49 -6.76
CA PRO A 120 -27.65 24.43 -7.60
C PRO A 120 -29.16 24.24 -7.53
N PHE A 121 -29.65 23.00 -7.61
CA PHE A 121 -31.08 22.71 -7.54
C PHE A 121 -31.70 23.14 -6.19
N ALA A 122 -30.98 22.95 -5.09
CA ALA A 122 -31.38 23.41 -3.77
C ALA A 122 -31.38 24.95 -3.69
N ALA A 123 -30.36 25.61 -4.26
CA ALA A 123 -30.25 27.06 -4.28
C ALA A 123 -31.40 27.74 -5.05
N PHE A 124 -31.88 27.11 -6.13
CA PHE A 124 -33.06 27.56 -6.87
C PHE A 124 -34.41 27.12 -6.24
N GLY A 125 -34.38 26.42 -5.10
CA GLY A 125 -35.59 25.98 -4.39
C GLY A 125 -36.29 24.75 -4.98
N TYR A 126 -35.67 24.07 -5.94
CA TYR A 126 -36.25 22.90 -6.61
C TYR A 126 -35.97 21.56 -5.90
N LEU A 127 -35.24 21.58 -4.77
CA LEU A 127 -34.88 20.37 -4.04
C LEU A 127 -35.71 20.20 -2.76
N ASN A 128 -36.55 19.17 -2.70
CA ASN A 128 -37.25 18.80 -1.47
C ASN A 128 -36.28 18.06 -0.52
N PRO A 129 -36.12 18.49 0.74
CA PRO A 129 -35.24 17.84 1.71
C PRO A 129 -35.51 16.34 1.91
N MET A 130 -36.76 15.89 1.78
CA MET A 130 -37.12 14.48 1.88
C MET A 130 -36.56 13.65 0.71
N LEU A 131 -36.64 14.18 -0.52
CA LEU A 131 -36.04 13.55 -1.70
C LEU A 131 -34.51 13.51 -1.58
N ALA A 132 -33.89 14.59 -1.09
CA ALA A 132 -32.46 14.64 -0.85
C ALA A 132 -32.00 13.56 0.15
N GLY A 133 -32.72 13.41 1.26
CA GLY A 133 -32.43 12.38 2.27
C GLY A 133 -32.59 10.95 1.74
N PHE A 134 -33.59 10.71 0.90
CA PHE A 134 -33.77 9.41 0.23
C PHE A 134 -32.61 9.11 -0.72
N THR A 135 -32.21 10.06 -1.56
CA THR A 135 -31.07 9.91 -2.48
C THR A 135 -29.76 9.68 -1.73
N MET A 136 -29.52 10.38 -0.62
CA MET A 136 -28.34 10.15 0.23
C MET A 136 -28.32 8.74 0.81
N SER A 137 -29.46 8.25 1.30
CA SER A 137 -29.56 6.89 1.84
C SER A 137 -29.31 5.83 0.75
N PHE A 138 -29.85 6.02 -0.45
CA PHE A 138 -29.62 5.13 -1.58
C PHE A 138 -28.16 5.15 -2.06
N SER A 139 -27.50 6.32 -2.03
CA SER A 139 -26.08 6.46 -2.35
C SER A 139 -25.19 5.60 -1.44
N SER A 140 -25.47 5.58 -0.13
CA SER A 140 -24.75 4.72 0.82
C SER A 140 -24.85 3.24 0.44
N VAL A 141 -26.04 2.77 0.05
CA VAL A 141 -26.24 1.39 -0.41
C VAL A 141 -25.42 1.11 -1.68
N SER A 142 -25.46 2.02 -2.65
CA SER A 142 -24.70 1.89 -3.90
C SER A 142 -23.18 1.85 -3.65
N VAL A 143 -22.65 2.71 -2.78
CA VAL A 143 -21.23 2.77 -2.39
C VAL A 143 -20.80 1.48 -1.69
N VAL A 144 -21.63 0.95 -0.79
CA VAL A 144 -21.36 -0.33 -0.10
C VAL A 144 -21.35 -1.47 -1.11
N LEU A 145 -22.35 -1.55 -2.00
CA LEU A 145 -22.40 -2.57 -3.05
C LEU A 145 -21.20 -2.48 -4.01
N ASN A 146 -20.78 -1.27 -4.38
CA ASN A 146 -19.59 -1.08 -5.21
C ASN A 146 -18.32 -1.54 -4.49
N SER A 147 -18.20 -1.22 -3.19
CA SER A 147 -17.08 -1.66 -2.35
C SER A 147 -17.01 -3.18 -2.20
N LEU A 148 -18.16 -3.84 -2.10
CA LEU A 148 -18.24 -5.31 -2.02
C LEU A 148 -17.74 -6.01 -3.29
N ARG A 149 -17.61 -5.32 -4.43
CA ARG A 149 -16.99 -5.89 -5.64
C ARG A 149 -15.54 -6.29 -5.40
N LEU A 150 -14.84 -5.67 -4.45
CA LEU A 150 -13.48 -6.04 -4.08
C LEU A 150 -13.39 -7.50 -3.59
N LYS A 151 -14.44 -8.02 -2.93
CA LYS A 151 -14.50 -9.43 -2.48
C LYS A 151 -14.54 -10.45 -3.62
N ARG A 152 -14.85 -10.02 -4.84
CA ARG A 152 -14.91 -10.91 -6.03
C ARG A 152 -13.56 -11.05 -6.71
N TYR A 153 -12.58 -10.20 -6.39
CA TYR A 153 -11.24 -10.36 -6.89
C TYR A 153 -10.58 -11.56 -6.20
N LYS A 154 -10.02 -12.45 -7.01
CA LYS A 154 -9.17 -13.56 -6.56
C LYS A 154 -7.72 -13.12 -6.73
N PHE A 155 -6.90 -13.38 -5.71
CA PHE A 155 -5.47 -13.09 -5.65
C PHE A 155 -4.72 -14.37 -5.31
#